data_AF-A0A1Y2CQP0-F1
#
_entry.id   AF-A0A1Y2CQP0-F1
#
_cell.length_a   1.000
_cell.length_b   1.000
_cell.length_c   1.000
_cell.angle_alpha   90.00
_cell.angle_beta   90.00
_cell.angle_gamma   90.00
#
_symmetry.space_group_name_H-M   'P 1'
#
loop_
_entity.id
_entity.type
_entity.pdbx_description
1 polymer ?
#
loop_
_entity_poly.entity_id
_entity_poly.type
_entity_poly.pdbx_seq_one_letter_code
_entity_poly.pdbx_strand_id
1 'polypeptide(L)'
;MNLVDKGDAEVVVAYTGFMPWEKQMSLTRLGARLLHLPQLIVPSTDRWSCISCFSKLYLFGLEGIYTDILYVNSNMLLSPTLPLSFLFLFSAPENPKFFGAVQSLALADGNFDTSVLLFKPLKTRMAKLVQRAGKFNKTVDGINSEHDF
;
A
#
# COMPACT_ATOMS: atom_id res chain seq x y z
N MET A 1 -16.13 18.13 1.67
CA MET A 1 -16.22 16.67 1.47
C MET A 1 -15.90 16.03 2.83
N ASN A 2 -16.89 15.52 3.54
CA ASN A 2 -16.65 14.76 4.78
C ASN A 2 -16.07 13.40 4.35
N LEU A 3 -14.87 13.04 4.81
CA LEU A 3 -14.28 11.72 4.51
C LEU A 3 -14.90 10.59 5.36
N VAL A 4 -15.81 10.94 6.26
CA VAL A 4 -16.58 9.97 7.05
C VAL A 4 -17.71 9.45 6.18
N ASP A 5 -17.42 8.40 5.42
CA ASP A 5 -18.45 7.51 4.91
C ASP A 5 -19.14 6.90 6.14
N LYS A 6 -20.45 7.06 6.30
CA LYS A 6 -21.22 6.55 7.46
C LYS A 6 -21.44 5.03 7.33
N GLY A 7 -20.36 4.28 7.12
CA GLY A 7 -20.34 2.81 7.07
C GLY A 7 -19.20 2.27 7.92
N ASP A 8 -19.09 0.94 8.00
CA ASP A 8 -18.05 0.21 8.76
C ASP A 8 -16.60 0.41 8.23
N ALA A 9 -16.38 1.43 7.38
CA ALA A 9 -15.09 1.75 6.77
C ALA A 9 -14.54 3.06 7.33
N GLU A 10 -13.28 3.03 7.78
CA GLU A 10 -12.55 4.24 8.19
C GLU A 10 -11.53 4.67 7.13
N VAL A 11 -11.28 5.98 7.04
CA VAL A 11 -10.24 6.52 6.17
C VAL A 11 -8.94 6.61 6.96
N VAL A 12 -7.91 5.93 6.47
CA VAL A 12 -6.58 5.90 7.10
C VAL A 12 -5.55 6.52 6.16
N VAL A 13 -4.83 7.53 6.65
CA VAL A 13 -3.66 8.08 5.95
C VAL A 13 -2.42 7.44 6.53
N ALA A 14 -1.85 6.50 5.77
CA ALA A 14 -0.56 5.93 6.06
C ALA A 14 0.56 6.86 5.60
N TYR A 15 1.52 7.14 6.47
CA TYR A 15 2.64 8.03 6.17
C TYR A 15 3.95 7.48 6.73
N THR A 16 5.07 8.00 6.22
CA THR A 16 6.41 7.65 6.68
C THR A 16 7.18 8.92 6.97
N GLY A 17 8.11 8.86 7.92
CA GLY A 17 8.95 10.01 8.27
C GLY A 17 8.15 11.14 8.91
N PHE A 18 8.61 12.37 8.71
CA PHE A 18 8.02 13.53 9.36
C PHE A 18 6.82 14.08 8.58
N MET A 19 5.68 14.22 9.26
CA MET A 19 4.53 14.97 8.79
C MET A 19 4.34 16.21 9.68
N PRO A 20 4.37 17.45 9.14
CA PRO A 20 4.10 18.66 9.89
C PRO A 20 2.77 18.60 10.65
N TRP A 21 2.73 19.17 11.84
CA TRP A 21 1.56 19.14 12.73
C TRP A 21 0.30 19.70 12.06
N GLU A 22 0.44 20.76 11.27
CA GLU A 22 -0.67 21.40 10.56
C GLU A 22 -1.33 20.46 9.56
N LYS A 23 -0.54 19.59 8.91
CA LYS A 23 -1.05 18.56 8.00
C LYS A 23 -1.74 17.44 8.77
N GLN A 24 -1.16 16.99 9.88
CA GLN A 24 -1.78 15.98 10.75
C GLN A 24 -3.15 16.46 11.26
N MET A 25 -3.22 17.71 11.73
CA MET A 25 -4.45 18.34 12.20
C MET A 25 -5.48 18.51 11.09
N SER A 26 -5.05 18.88 9.89
CA SER A 26 -5.96 19.02 8.75
C SER A 26 -6.58 17.68 8.35
N LEU A 27 -5.79 16.61 8.28
CA LEU A 27 -6.26 15.27 7.92
C LEU A 27 -7.18 14.68 8.99
N THR A 28 -6.81 14.80 10.27
CA THR A 28 -7.65 14.32 11.38
C THR A 28 -8.97 15.06 11.48
N ARG A 29 -8.99 16.38 11.22
CA ARG A 29 -10.24 17.17 11.13
C ARG A 29 -11.14 16.74 9.98
N LEU A 30 -10.59 16.19 8.91
CA LEU A 30 -11.38 15.61 7.82
C LEU A 30 -11.96 14.23 8.18
N GLY A 31 -11.60 13.67 9.34
CA GLY A 31 -12.03 12.36 9.83
C GLY A 31 -11.05 11.23 9.52
N ALA A 32 -9.85 11.54 9.01
CA ALA A 32 -8.86 10.51 8.73
C ALA A 32 -8.09 10.09 10.00
N ARG A 33 -7.90 8.79 10.19
CA ARG A 33 -6.94 8.25 11.14
C ARG A 33 -5.54 8.29 10.53
N LEU A 34 -4.54 8.65 11.34
CA LEU A 34 -3.16 8.68 10.89
C LEU A 34 -2.45 7.38 11.30
N LEU A 35 -1.78 6.74 10.36
CA LEU A 35 -0.97 5.55 10.59
C LEU A 35 0.48 5.82 10.21
N HIS A 36 1.36 5.93 11.20
CA HIS A 36 2.80 6.05 10.94
C HIS A 36 3.37 4.67 10.62
N LEU A 37 3.98 4.53 9.45
CA LEU A 37 4.64 3.31 9.01
C LEU A 37 6.16 3.42 9.21
N PRO A 38 6.84 2.32 9.58
CA PRO A 38 8.29 2.30 9.60
C PRO A 38 8.87 2.59 8.22
N GLN A 39 9.96 3.35 8.17
CA GLN A 39 10.77 3.47 6.97
C GLN A 39 11.63 2.22 6.84
N LEU A 40 11.39 1.43 5.79
CA LEU A 40 12.33 0.38 5.40
C LEU A 40 13.52 1.04 4.71
N ILE A 41 14.61 1.23 5.47
CA ILE A 41 15.90 1.61 4.91
C ILE A 41 16.46 0.35 4.26
N VAL A 42 16.25 0.24 2.95
CA VAL A 42 16.94 -0.78 2.16
C VAL A 42 18.34 -0.25 1.87
N PRO A 43 19.40 -1.00 2.23
CA PRO A 43 20.75 -0.68 1.79
C PRO A 43 20.84 -1.04 0.30
N SER A 44 20.38 -0.16 -0.59
CA SER A 44 20.64 -0.27 -2.02
C SER A 44 21.44 0.95 -2.47
N THR A 45 22.51 0.70 -3.22
CA THR A 45 23.34 1.70 -3.91
C THR A 45 22.59 2.38 -5.06
N ASP A 46 21.46 1.83 -5.50
CA ASP A 46 20.61 2.41 -6.52
C ASP A 46 19.76 3.57 -5.99
N ARG A 47 19.98 4.74 -6.60
CA ARG A 47 19.38 6.06 -6.29
C ARG A 47 17.85 6.12 -6.48
N TRP A 48 17.18 5.00 -6.73
CA TRP A 48 15.77 4.90 -7.15
C TRP A 48 14.95 3.97 -6.27
N SER A 49 15.46 3.55 -5.10
CA SER A 49 14.66 2.75 -4.17
C SER A 49 13.50 3.56 -3.61
N CYS A 50 12.30 3.22 -4.05
CA CYS A 50 11.06 3.83 -3.59
C CYS A 50 10.79 3.42 -2.13
N ILE A 51 11.28 4.20 -1.17
CA ILE A 51 11.08 3.99 0.29
C ILE A 51 9.60 3.85 0.63
N SER A 52 8.74 4.64 -0.03
CA SER A 52 7.29 4.54 0.10
C SER A 52 6.72 3.22 -0.43
N CYS A 53 7.32 2.64 -1.48
CA CYS A 53 6.91 1.34 -2.03
C CYS A 53 7.17 0.19 -1.06
N PHE A 54 8.28 0.21 -0.33
CA PHE A 54 8.53 -0.79 0.71
C PHE A 54 7.65 -0.57 1.93
N SER A 55 7.43 0.69 2.32
CA SER A 55 6.59 1.01 3.47
C SER A 55 5.15 0.56 3.27
N LYS A 56 4.63 0.61 2.03
CA LYS A 56 3.33 0.04 1.65
C LYS A 56 3.19 -1.44 2.01
N LEU A 57 4.28 -2.22 2.04
CA LEU A 57 4.22 -3.64 2.39
C LEU A 57 3.74 -3.87 3.83
N TYR A 58 3.96 -2.92 4.75
CA TYR A 58 3.48 -3.02 6.13
C TYR A 58 1.96 -3.03 6.25
N LEU A 59 1.24 -2.51 5.24
CA LEU A 59 -0.23 -2.56 5.22
C LEU A 59 -0.76 -4.00 5.19
N PHE A 60 -0.01 -4.93 4.59
CA PHE A 60 -0.36 -6.37 4.63
C PHE A 60 -0.18 -6.98 6.03
N GLY A 61 0.51 -6.31 6.95
CA GLY A 61 0.76 -6.78 8.31
C GLY A 61 -0.35 -6.44 9.32
N LEU A 62 -1.37 -5.68 8.92
CA LEU A 62 -2.41 -5.15 9.82
C LEU A 62 -3.52 -6.19 10.14
N GLU A 63 -3.18 -7.46 10.07
CA GLU A 63 -4.04 -8.59 10.43
C GLU A 63 -4.46 -8.51 11.90
N GLY A 64 -5.76 -8.63 12.14
CA GLY A 64 -6.38 -8.48 13.47
C GLY A 64 -6.75 -7.04 13.82
N ILE A 65 -6.39 -6.06 12.99
CA ILE A 65 -6.83 -4.66 13.11
C ILE A 65 -7.91 -4.37 12.05
N TYR A 66 -7.65 -4.76 10.80
CA TYR A 66 -8.59 -4.60 9.69
C TYR A 66 -8.94 -5.96 9.10
N THR A 67 -10.20 -6.14 8.69
CA THR A 67 -10.64 -7.33 7.95
C THR A 67 -10.24 -7.23 6.48
N ASP A 68 -10.36 -6.03 5.92
CA ASP A 68 -10.16 -5.72 4.51
C ASP A 68 -9.54 -4.32 4.40
N ILE A 69 -8.66 -4.15 3.41
CA ILE A 69 -7.99 -2.88 3.14
C ILE A 69 -8.17 -2.56 1.66
N LEU A 70 -8.80 -1.42 1.39
CA LEU A 70 -8.74 -0.76 0.09
C LEU A 70 -7.61 0.28 0.14
N TYR A 71 -6.48 -0.06 -0.44
CA TYR A 71 -5.38 0.88 -0.65
C TYR A 71 -5.67 1.75 -1.87
N VAL A 72 -5.51 3.05 -1.71
CA VAL A 72 -5.58 4.04 -2.78
C VAL A 72 -4.36 4.94 -2.71
N ASN A 73 -3.66 5.11 -3.82
CA ASN A 73 -2.50 5.99 -3.89
C ASN A 73 -2.93 7.46 -3.78
N SER A 74 -2.08 8.30 -3.18
CA SER A 74 -2.44 9.69 -2.85
C SER A 74 -2.68 10.59 -4.07
N ASN A 75 -2.28 10.16 -5.26
CA ASN A 75 -2.48 10.87 -6.52
C ASN A 75 -3.74 10.41 -7.29
N MET A 76 -4.52 9.49 -6.73
CA MET A 76 -5.77 9.03 -7.35
C MET A 76 -6.90 10.01 -7.06
N LEU A 77 -7.63 10.38 -8.11
CA LEU A 77 -8.87 11.12 -8.00
C LEU A 77 -10.03 10.14 -7.88
N LEU A 78 -10.80 10.28 -6.80
CA LEU A 78 -11.91 9.42 -6.50
C LEU A 78 -13.21 10.08 -6.96
N SER A 79 -14.02 9.34 -7.70
CA SER A 79 -15.32 9.84 -8.14
C SER A 79 -16.21 10.05 -6.92
N PRO A 80 -16.87 11.21 -6.77
CA PRO A 80 -17.82 11.45 -5.69
C PRO A 80 -19.12 10.65 -5.86
N THR A 81 -19.36 10.06 -7.03
CA THR A 81 -20.60 9.35 -7.36
C THR A 81 -20.60 7.88 -6.93
N LEU A 82 -19.43 7.28 -6.72
CA LEU A 82 -19.30 5.89 -6.31
C LEU A 82 -18.74 5.83 -4.88
N PRO A 83 -19.53 5.36 -3.89
CA PRO A 83 -19.01 5.17 -2.55
C PRO A 83 -17.94 4.08 -2.57
N LEU A 84 -16.73 4.40 -2.09
CA LEU A 84 -15.61 3.45 -2.10
C LEU A 84 -15.88 2.22 -1.24
N SER A 85 -16.75 2.36 -0.24
CA SER A 85 -17.22 1.25 0.59
C SER A 85 -17.82 0.10 -0.24
N PHE A 86 -18.41 0.39 -1.40
CA PHE A 86 -18.93 -0.62 -2.33
C PHE A 86 -17.85 -1.59 -2.82
N LEU A 87 -16.59 -1.15 -2.92
CA LEU A 87 -15.51 -2.01 -3.41
C LEU A 87 -15.23 -3.16 -2.43
N PHE A 88 -15.53 -3.02 -1.14
CA PHE A 88 -15.34 -4.10 -0.18
C PHE A 88 -16.24 -5.31 -0.44
N LEU A 89 -17.35 -5.15 -1.18
CA LEU A 89 -18.21 -6.27 -1.59
C LEU A 89 -17.50 -7.28 -2.49
N PHE A 90 -16.45 -6.86 -3.20
CA PHE A 90 -15.64 -7.76 -4.03
C PHE A 90 -14.69 -8.62 -3.21
N SER A 91 -14.40 -8.24 -1.96
CA SER A 91 -13.57 -9.06 -1.07
C SER A 91 -14.40 -10.22 -0.53
N ALA A 92 -14.33 -11.35 -1.23
CA ALA A 92 -15.03 -12.58 -0.84
C ALA A 92 -14.74 -12.94 0.63
N PRO A 93 -15.73 -12.92 1.55
CA PRO A 93 -15.54 -13.20 2.97
C PRO A 93 -14.87 -14.55 3.23
N GLU A 94 -15.21 -15.55 2.43
CA GLU A 94 -14.71 -16.92 2.49
C GLU A 94 -13.27 -17.09 1.98
N ASN A 95 -12.69 -16.07 1.32
CA ASN A 95 -11.31 -16.13 0.84
C ASN A 95 -10.39 -15.32 1.77
N PRO A 96 -9.78 -15.95 2.81
CA PRO A 96 -8.87 -15.27 3.73
C PRO A 96 -7.59 -14.76 3.04
N LYS A 97 -7.36 -15.14 1.78
CA LYS A 97 -6.22 -14.74 0.96
C LYS A 97 -6.63 -13.84 -0.19
N PHE A 98 -7.78 -13.17 -0.11
CA PHE A 98 -8.22 -12.26 -1.16
C PHE A 98 -7.16 -11.20 -1.49
N PHE A 99 -7.01 -10.92 -2.78
CA PHE A 99 -6.17 -9.88 -3.34
C PHE A 99 -6.73 -9.50 -4.72
N GLY A 100 -7.19 -8.27 -4.84
CA GLY A 100 -7.69 -7.66 -6.07
C GLY A 100 -6.87 -6.42 -6.42
N ALA A 101 -6.68 -6.21 -7.71
CA ALA A 101 -5.97 -5.07 -8.27
C ALA A 101 -6.57 -4.73 -9.63
N VAL A 102 -6.36 -3.49 -10.09
CA VAL A 102 -6.82 -3.06 -11.42
C VAL A 102 -5.80 -3.51 -12.47
N GLN A 103 -6.26 -3.93 -13.64
CA GLN A 103 -5.38 -4.22 -14.78
C GLN A 103 -4.63 -2.94 -15.18
N SER A 104 -3.31 -3.03 -15.32
CA SER A 104 -2.53 -1.89 -15.81
C SER A 104 -2.83 -1.65 -17.29
N LEU A 105 -3.31 -0.45 -17.64
CA LEU A 105 -3.60 -0.08 -19.02
C LEU A 105 -2.34 0.11 -19.88
N ALA A 106 -1.20 0.40 -19.25
CA ALA A 106 0.04 0.73 -19.93
C ALA A 106 1.01 -0.46 -20.08
N LEU A 107 0.64 -1.64 -19.56
CA LEU A 107 1.51 -2.81 -19.53
C LEU A 107 0.80 -4.01 -20.15
N ALA A 108 1.59 -5.00 -20.57
CA ALA A 108 1.06 -6.25 -21.12
C ALA A 108 0.13 -6.98 -20.12
N ASP A 109 -0.70 -7.86 -20.64
CA ASP A 109 -1.61 -8.70 -19.88
C ASP A 109 -0.90 -9.39 -18.71
N GLY A 110 -1.56 -9.41 -17.55
CA GLY A 110 -1.01 -9.97 -16.30
C GLY A 110 -0.21 -8.99 -15.44
N ASN A 111 -0.05 -7.73 -15.87
CA ASN A 111 0.46 -6.66 -15.02
C ASN A 111 -0.68 -5.87 -14.37
N PHE A 112 -0.57 -5.62 -13.07
CA PHE A 112 -1.58 -4.92 -12.30
C PHE A 112 -1.10 -3.55 -11.84
N ASP A 113 -1.98 -2.56 -11.92
CA ASP A 113 -1.76 -1.27 -11.29
C ASP A 113 -1.93 -1.42 -9.78
N THR A 114 -0.87 -1.08 -9.05
CA THR A 114 -0.89 -1.12 -7.59
C THR A 114 -1.38 0.19 -6.96
N SER A 115 -1.74 1.20 -7.76
CA SER A 115 -2.32 2.45 -7.28
C SER A 115 -3.64 2.24 -6.55
N VAL A 116 -4.39 1.18 -6.90
CA VAL A 116 -5.61 0.76 -6.21
C VAL A 116 -5.55 -0.75 -5.97
N LEU A 117 -5.60 -1.16 -4.70
CA LEU A 117 -5.57 -2.57 -4.30
C LEU A 117 -6.64 -2.84 -3.25
N LEU A 118 -7.34 -3.96 -3.37
CA LEU A 118 -8.25 -4.47 -2.34
C LEU A 118 -7.71 -5.80 -1.82
N PHE A 119 -7.45 -5.91 -0.52
CA PHE A 119 -6.87 -7.14 0.02
C PHE A 119 -7.25 -7.38 1.47
N LYS A 120 -7.23 -8.65 1.88
CA LYS A 120 -7.21 -9.02 3.30
C LYS A 120 -5.77 -8.97 3.82
N PRO A 121 -5.49 -8.24 4.92
CA PRO A 121 -4.17 -8.20 5.50
C PRO A 121 -3.82 -9.60 6.06
N LEU A 122 -2.58 -10.02 5.83
CA LEU A 122 -2.07 -11.31 6.24
C LEU A 122 -0.57 -11.19 6.54
N LYS A 123 -0.16 -11.40 7.80
CA LYS A 123 1.24 -11.25 8.23
C LYS A 123 2.18 -12.16 7.43
N THR A 124 1.73 -13.36 7.07
CA THR A 124 2.53 -14.28 6.25
C THR A 124 2.75 -13.77 4.82
N ARG A 125 1.80 -12.99 4.26
CA ARG A 125 1.97 -12.31 2.96
C ARG A 125 2.98 -11.17 3.08
N MET A 126 2.85 -10.33 4.10
CA MET A 126 3.82 -9.28 4.39
C MET A 126 5.24 -9.84 4.47
N ALA A 127 5.45 -10.89 5.27
CA ALA A 127 6.76 -11.51 5.44
C ALA A 127 7.35 -12.02 4.10
N LYS A 128 6.53 -12.67 3.26
CA LYS A 128 6.95 -13.13 1.93
C LYS A 128 7.30 -11.98 0.99
N LEU A 129 6.51 -10.91 0.99
CA LEU A 129 6.75 -9.73 0.14
C LEU A 129 8.01 -9.00 0.56
N VAL A 130 8.21 -8.78 1.87
CA VAL A 130 9.44 -8.18 2.42
C VAL A 130 10.66 -9.06 2.11
N GLN A 131 10.54 -10.39 2.26
CA GLN A 131 11.62 -11.31 1.89
C GLN A 131 11.95 -11.23 0.39
N ARG A 132 10.95 -11.18 -0.49
CA ARG A 132 11.16 -11.05 -1.94
C ARG A 132 11.79 -9.71 -2.31
N ALA A 133 11.31 -8.62 -1.70
CA ALA A 133 11.89 -7.29 -1.81
C ALA A 133 13.38 -7.31 -1.43
N GLY A 134 13.73 -7.90 -0.29
CA GLY A 134 15.12 -8.03 0.15
C GLY A 134 15.99 -8.91 -0.75
N LYS A 135 15.42 -9.95 -1.37
CA LYS A 135 16.13 -10.81 -2.34
C LYS A 135 16.39 -10.10 -3.67
N PHE A 136 15.43 -9.33 -4.18
CA PHE A 136 15.60 -8.55 -5.42
C PHE A 136 16.78 -7.59 -5.33
N ASN A 137 16.97 -6.93 -4.18
CA ASN A 137 18.11 -6.03 -4.00
C ASN A 137 19.45 -6.78 -4.11
N LYS A 138 19.57 -7.96 -3.51
CA LYS A 138 20.80 -8.77 -3.60
C LYS A 138 21.12 -9.26 -5.01
N THR A 139 20.10 -9.52 -5.84
CA THR A 139 20.29 -9.99 -7.22
C THR A 139 20.69 -8.86 -8.15
N VAL A 140 20.18 -7.64 -7.95
CA VAL A 140 20.59 -6.45 -8.72
C VAL A 140 22.04 -6.07 -8.37
N ASP A 141 22.41 -6.12 -7.09
CA ASP A 141 23.80 -5.87 -6.66
C ASP A 141 24.80 -6.87 -7.29
N GLY A 142 24.38 -8.12 -7.50
CA GLY A 142 25.22 -9.17 -8.12
C GLY A 142 25.35 -9.09 -9.64
N ILE A 143 24.40 -8.47 -10.34
CA ILE A 143 24.45 -8.29 -11.80
C ILE A 143 25.30 -7.07 -12.16
N ASN A 144 25.29 -6.02 -11.33
CA ASN A 144 26.10 -4.82 -11.55
C ASN A 144 27.58 -4.98 -11.13
N SER A 145 27.97 -6.10 -10.52
CA SER A 145 29.36 -6.40 -10.14
C SER A 145 30.16 -7.21 -11.18
N GLU A 146 29.58 -7.53 -12.35
CA GLU A 146 30.25 -8.33 -13.40
C GLU A 146 30.76 -7.51 -14.61
N HIS A 147 30.77 -6.18 -14.54
CA HIS A 147 31.29 -5.32 -15.62
C HIS A 147 32.52 -4.47 -15.27
N ASP A 148 33.12 -4.67 -14.10
CA ASP A 148 34.42 -4.09 -13.76
C ASP A 148 35.51 -5.18 -13.79
N PHE A 149 35.93 -5.58 -14.99
CA PHE A 149 37.23 -6.19 -15.26
C PHE A 149 37.79 -5.69 -16.59
#